data_AF-A0A7J9X503-F1
#
_entry.id   AF-A0A7J9X503-F1
#
_cell.length_a   1.000
_cell.length_b   1.000
_cell.length_c   1.000
_cell.angle_alpha   90.00
_cell.angle_beta   90.00
_cell.angle_gamma   90.00
#
_symmetry.space_group_name_H-M   'P 1'
#
loop_
_entity.id
_entity.type
_entity.pdbx_description
1 polymer ?
#
loop_
_entity_poly.entity_id
_entity_poly.type
_entity_poly.pdbx_seq_one_letter_code
_entity_poly.pdbx_strand_id
1 'polypeptide(L)'
;MDGASGIRSFWYISVPLSKPIILFVMVLTLINGFQLFVEPFILWTGGQSPGAGGLSIVVLLYRTAFTSFQLGYAAAIGVVLALVIMIISVIQLRLFGFFKKE
;
A
#
# COMPACT_ATOMS: atom_id res chain seq x y z
N MET A 1 -2.51 3.87 -41.32
CA MET A 1 -3.01 5.16 -41.84
C MET A 1 -3.79 5.95 -40.78
N ASP A 2 -3.48 5.83 -39.48
CA ASP A 2 -4.18 6.61 -38.42
C ASP A 2 -3.32 7.72 -37.77
N GLY A 3 -2.08 7.94 -38.22
CA GLY A 3 -1.24 9.06 -37.78
C GLY A 3 -0.94 9.12 -36.28
N ALA A 4 -1.10 8.01 -35.54
CA ALA A 4 -0.88 7.98 -34.10
C ALA A 4 0.63 8.06 -33.79
N SER A 5 1.07 9.18 -33.19
CA SER A 5 2.41 9.26 -32.61
C SER A 5 2.57 8.24 -31.47
N GLY A 6 3.81 7.84 -31.15
CA GLY A 6 4.08 6.85 -30.09
C GLY A 6 3.44 7.21 -28.74
N ILE A 7 3.42 8.49 -28.38
CA ILE A 7 2.75 8.98 -27.16
C ILE A 7 1.23 8.81 -27.24
N ARG A 8 0.62 9.07 -28.40
CA ARG A 8 -0.83 8.89 -28.61
C ARG A 8 -1.20 7.40 -28.55
N SER A 9 -0.40 6.53 -29.15
CA SER A 9 -0.62 5.08 -29.04
C SER A 9 -0.51 4.59 -27.59
N PHE A 10 0.48 5.06 -26.83
CA PHE A 10 0.65 4.67 -25.43
C PHE A 10 -0.57 5.00 -24.56
N TRP A 11 -1.04 6.25 -24.57
CA TRP A 11 -2.13 6.69 -23.70
C TRP A 11 -3.52 6.20 -24.13
N TYR A 12 -3.76 6.02 -25.43
CA TYR A 12 -5.08 5.66 -25.95
C TYR A 12 -5.24 4.17 -26.27
N ILE A 13 -4.14 3.41 -26.36
CA ILE A 13 -4.18 1.98 -26.67
C ILE A 13 -3.54 1.17 -25.54
N SER A 14 -2.25 1.36 -25.26
CA SER A 14 -1.52 0.52 -24.30
C SER A 14 -2.05 0.64 -22.86
N VAL A 15 -2.28 1.87 -22.38
CA VAL A 15 -2.78 2.12 -21.02
C VAL A 15 -4.22 1.57 -20.82
N PRO A 16 -5.20 1.85 -21.70
CA PRO A 16 -6.55 1.30 -21.56
C PRO A 16 -6.58 -0.24 -21.63
N LEU A 17 -5.81 -0.84 -22.54
CA LEU A 17 -5.74 -2.31 -22.65
C LEU A 17 -5.13 -2.97 -21.40
N SER A 18 -4.17 -2.31 -20.77
CA SER A 18 -3.51 -2.80 -19.55
C SER A 18 -4.27 -2.46 -18.26
N LYS A 19 -5.41 -1.76 -18.36
CA LYS A 19 -6.17 -1.25 -17.20
C LYS A 19 -6.41 -2.29 -16.10
N PRO A 20 -6.84 -3.54 -16.38
CA PRO A 20 -7.07 -4.53 -15.32
C PRO A 20 -5.79 -4.87 -14.53
N ILE A 21 -4.67 -4.98 -15.22
CA ILE A 21 -3.36 -5.29 -14.62
C ILE A 21 -2.85 -4.10 -13.81
N ILE A 22 -2.96 -2.87 -14.36
CA ILE A 22 -2.57 -1.64 -13.66
C ILE A 22 -3.33 -1.49 -12.36
N LEU A 23 -4.64 -1.78 -12.36
CA LEU A 23 -5.46 -1.71 -11.15
C LEU A 23 -5.04 -2.74 -10.12
N PHE A 24 -4.81 -3.99 -10.54
CA PHE A 24 -4.35 -5.04 -9.65
C PHE A 24 -3.01 -4.69 -9.00
N VAL A 25 -2.03 -4.26 -9.79
CA VAL A 25 -0.71 -3.85 -9.28
C VAL A 25 -0.84 -2.64 -8.36
N MET A 26 -1.66 -1.65 -8.70
CA MET A 26 -1.89 -0.47 -7.85
C MET A 26 -2.44 -0.84 -6.47
N VAL A 27 -3.39 -1.79 -6.40
CA VAL A 27 -3.92 -2.30 -5.12
C VAL A 27 -2.81 -2.94 -4.30
N LEU A 28 -2.03 -3.83 -4.92
CA LEU A 28 -0.91 -4.49 -4.24
C LEU A 28 0.13 -3.49 -3.76
N THR A 29 0.52 -2.51 -4.58
CA THR A 29 1.52 -1.51 -4.20
C THR A 29 1.03 -0.66 -3.02
N LEU A 30 -0.25 -0.28 -2.98
CA LEU A 30 -0.80 0.44 -1.83
C LEU A 30 -0.78 -0.40 -0.56
N ILE A 31 -1.20 -1.66 -0.62
CA ILE A 31 -1.16 -2.58 0.52
C ILE A 31 0.28 -2.70 1.06
N ASN A 32 1.25 -2.91 0.16
CA ASN A 32 2.67 -3.00 0.53
C ASN A 32 3.20 -1.68 1.12
N GLY A 33 2.76 -0.53 0.59
CA GLY A 33 3.12 0.79 1.11
C GLY A 33 2.69 0.98 2.58
N PHE A 34 1.49 0.53 2.95
CA PHE A 34 1.03 0.55 4.34
C PHE A 34 1.76 -0.48 5.24
N GLN A 35 2.28 -1.56 4.65
CA GLN A 35 3.01 -2.62 5.33
C GLN A 35 4.54 -2.44 5.32
N LEU A 36 5.04 -1.27 4.91
CA LEU A 36 6.47 -0.97 4.86
C LEU A 36 7.13 -1.18 6.23
N PHE A 37 8.07 -2.13 6.29
CA PHE A 37 8.78 -2.47 7.51
C PHE A 37 10.30 -2.43 7.34
N VAL A 38 10.80 -3.07 6.28
CA VAL A 38 12.24 -3.36 6.12
C VAL A 38 13.05 -2.08 5.98
N GLU A 39 12.64 -1.20 5.08
CA GLU A 39 13.32 0.06 4.76
C GLU A 39 13.42 0.97 6.00
N PRO A 40 12.31 1.34 6.69
CA PRO A 40 12.40 2.17 7.88
C PRO A 40 13.15 1.48 9.04
N PHE A 41 13.05 0.16 9.17
CA PHE A 41 13.72 -0.57 10.25
C PHE A 41 15.24 -0.59 10.09
N ILE A 42 15.73 -0.87 8.87
CA ILE A 42 17.16 -0.94 8.55
C ILE A 42 17.78 0.45 8.54
N LEU A 43 17.10 1.45 7.95
CA LEU A 43 17.62 2.81 7.85
C LEU A 43 17.77 3.48 9.22
N TRP A 44 16.91 3.14 10.18
CA TRP A 44 16.86 3.78 11.49
C TRP A 44 17.15 2.81 12.63
N THR A 45 18.36 2.25 12.74
CA THR A 45 18.84 1.48 13.93
C THR A 45 17.76 0.68 14.69
N GLY A 46 16.97 -0.14 13.97
CA GLY A 46 15.87 -0.91 14.56
C GLY A 46 14.55 -0.15 14.73
N GLY A 47 14.27 0.81 13.84
CA GLY A 47 13.09 1.67 13.86
C GLY A 47 13.14 2.87 14.82
N GLN A 48 14.32 3.26 15.31
CA GLN A 48 14.50 4.41 16.20
C GLN A 48 14.84 5.66 15.41
N SER A 49 13.82 6.28 14.80
CA SER A 49 13.99 7.54 14.07
C SER A 49 13.80 8.75 15.01
N PRO A 50 14.69 9.77 14.95
CA PRO A 50 14.50 11.04 15.65
C PRO A 50 13.19 11.71 15.22
N GLY A 51 12.36 12.13 16.18
CA GLY A 51 11.12 12.85 15.90
C GLY A 51 10.05 12.04 15.14
N ALA A 52 10.16 10.71 15.10
CA ALA A 52 9.25 9.80 14.39
C ALA A 52 9.20 9.95 12.86
N GLY A 53 10.14 10.67 12.23
CA GLY A 53 10.16 10.90 10.78
C GLY A 53 10.31 9.62 9.93
N GLY A 54 10.88 8.56 10.50
CA GLY A 54 11.05 7.25 9.86
C GLY A 54 10.22 6.13 10.48
N LEU A 55 9.23 6.44 11.31
CA LEU A 55 8.39 5.42 11.95
C LEU A 55 7.23 5.02 11.04
N SER A 56 7.28 3.80 10.50
CA SER A 56 6.09 3.18 9.91
C SER A 56 5.21 2.55 10.99
N ILE A 57 3.92 2.36 10.67
CA ILE A 57 2.97 1.73 11.59
C ILE A 57 3.39 0.30 11.95
N VAL A 58 3.99 -0.43 11.00
CA VAL A 58 4.47 -1.80 11.25
C VAL A 58 5.69 -1.79 12.16
N VAL A 59 6.61 -0.82 12.01
CA VAL A 59 7.73 -0.64 12.94
C VAL A 59 7.23 -0.27 14.34
N LEU A 60 6.21 0.57 14.46
CA LEU A 60 5.57 0.89 15.74
C LEU A 60 4.97 -0.35 16.39
N LEU A 61 4.24 -1.17 15.63
CA LEU A 61 3.69 -2.45 16.09
C LEU A 61 4.80 -3.36 16.62
N TYR A 62 5.86 -3.53 15.83
CA TYR A 62 7.01 -4.37 16.18
C TYR A 62 7.65 -3.91 17.50
N ARG A 63 7.95 -2.61 17.63
CA ARG A 63 8.51 -2.06 18.87
C ARG A 63 7.58 -2.26 20.06
N THR A 64 6.28 -2.09 19.87
CA THR A 64 5.32 -2.26 20.96
C THR A 64 5.24 -3.71 21.41
N ALA A 65 5.30 -4.66 20.47
CA ALA A 65 5.26 -6.09 20.75
C ALA A 65 6.56 -6.61 21.40
N PHE A 66 7.70 -6.26 20.82
CA PHE A 66 8.98 -6.93 21.13
C PHE A 66 9.96 -6.08 21.94
N THR A 67 9.77 -4.75 22.01
CA THR A 67 10.59 -3.86 22.85
C THR A 67 9.87 -3.49 24.13
N SER A 68 8.60 -3.07 24.02
CA SER A 68 7.78 -2.68 25.18
C SER A 68 7.02 -3.84 25.81
N PHE A 69 7.02 -5.03 25.18
CA PHE A 69 6.30 -6.24 25.63
C PHE A 69 4.80 -6.03 25.87
N GLN A 70 4.18 -5.04 25.20
CA GLN A 70 2.75 -4.76 25.28
C GLN A 70 2.02 -5.46 24.12
N LEU A 71 1.99 -6.79 24.16
CA LEU A 71 1.43 -7.62 23.08
C LEU A 71 -0.04 -7.29 22.77
N GLY A 72 -0.85 -7.01 23.80
CA GLY A 72 -2.26 -6.65 23.61
C GLY A 72 -2.44 -5.33 22.85
N TYR A 73 -1.62 -4.33 23.15
CA TYR A 73 -1.64 -3.05 22.44
C TYR A 73 -1.09 -3.19 21.01
N ALA A 74 -0.03 -3.98 20.82
CA ALA A 74 0.49 -4.29 19.49
C ALA A 74 -0.53 -5.03 18.62
N ALA A 75 -1.29 -5.97 19.20
CA ALA A 75 -2.39 -6.63 18.50
C ALA A 75 -3.49 -5.64 18.08
N ALA A 76 -3.85 -4.69 18.96
CA ALA A 76 -4.81 -3.63 18.62
C ALA A 76 -4.31 -2.77 17.44
N ILE A 77 -3.03 -2.37 17.43
CA ILE A 77 -2.41 -1.65 16.29
C ILE A 77 -2.56 -2.48 15.00
N GLY A 78 -2.24 -3.78 15.06
CA GLY A 78 -2.32 -4.67 13.90
C GLY A 78 -3.74 -4.80 13.34
N VAL A 79 -4.74 -4.96 14.21
CA VAL A 79 -6.15 -5.04 13.81
C VAL A 79 -6.62 -3.72 13.18
N VAL A 80 -6.28 -2.58 13.76
CA VAL A 80 -6.62 -1.27 13.20
C VAL A 80 -5.96 -1.07 11.84
N LEU A 81 -4.67 -1.42 11.70
CA LEU A 81 -3.96 -1.36 10.41
C LEU A 81 -4.65 -2.24 9.36
N ALA A 82 -5.03 -3.46 9.73
CA ALA A 82 -5.74 -4.38 8.83
C ALA A 82 -7.09 -3.81 8.37
N LEU A 83 -7.85 -3.19 9.28
CA LEU A 83 -9.11 -2.51 8.95
C LEU A 83 -8.90 -1.33 7.98
N VAL A 84 -7.87 -0.51 8.21
CA VAL A 84 -7.53 0.62 7.33
C VAL A 84 -7.18 0.12 5.94
N ILE A 85 -6.30 -0.89 5.84
CA ILE A 85 -5.91 -1.49 4.56
C ILE A 85 -7.14 -2.06 3.85
N MET A 86 -7.99 -2.80 4.56
CA MET A 86 -9.22 -3.38 4.00
C MET A 86 -10.16 -2.29 3.45
N ILE A 87 -10.41 -1.22 4.20
CA ILE A 87 -11.27 -0.12 3.76
C ILE A 87 -10.71 0.52 2.49
N ILE A 88 -9.41 0.83 2.46
CA ILE A 88 -8.76 1.45 1.30
C ILE A 88 -8.83 0.52 0.09
N SER A 89 -8.50 -0.77 0.26
CA SER A 89 -8.56 -1.75 -0.82
C SER A 89 -9.98 -1.91 -1.37
N VAL A 90 -11.01 -1.96 -0.52
CA VAL A 90 -12.41 -2.05 -0.95
C VAL A 90 -12.84 -0.79 -1.71
N ILE A 91 -12.50 0.40 -1.21
CA ILE A 91 -12.79 1.68 -1.88
C ILE A 91 -12.14 1.71 -3.26
N GLN A 92 -10.88 1.31 -3.35
CA GLN A 92 -10.13 1.24 -4.60
C GLN A 92 -10.81 0.29 -5.61
N LEU A 93 -11.10 -0.95 -5.19
CA LEU A 93 -11.76 -1.93 -6.06
C LEU A 93 -13.14 -1.47 -6.53
N ARG A 94 -13.90 -0.75 -5.68
CA ARG A 94 -15.19 -0.17 -6.06
C ARG A 94 -15.04 0.99 -7.05
N LEU A 95 -14.16 1.96 -6.78
CA LEU A 95 -13.94 3.12 -7.66
C LEU A 95 -13.52 2.72 -9.06
N PHE A 96 -12.67 1.70 -9.17
CA PHE A 96 -12.15 1.25 -10.45
C PHE A 96 -13.02 0.21 -11.16
N GLY A 97 -14.21 -0.09 -10.61
CA GLY A 97 -15.24 -0.85 -11.29
C GLY A 97 -14.96 -2.34 -11.43
N PHE A 98 -14.09 -2.93 -10.60
CA PHE A 98 -13.80 -4.36 -10.63
C PHE A 98 -15.07 -5.23 -10.45
N PHE A 99 -16.05 -4.69 -9.72
CA PHE A 99 -17.36 -5.33 -9.49
C PHE A 99 -18.46 -4.86 -10.44
N LYS A 100 -18.16 -4.01 -11.43
CA LYS A 100 -19.15 -3.60 -12.41
C LYS A 100 -19.35 -4.77 -13.38
N LYS A 101 -20.34 -5.63 -13.08
CA LYS A 101 -20.88 -6.58 -14.05
C LYS A 101 -21.31 -5.78 -15.27
N GLU A 102 -20.85 -6.22 -16.44
CA GLU A 102 -21.44 -5.84 -17.73
C GLU A 102 -22.95 -6.07 -17.72
#